data_AF-A0AAV0EZ04-F1
#
_entry.id   AF-A0AAV0EZ04-F1
#
_cell.length_a   1.000
_cell.length_b   1.000
_cell.length_c   1.000
_cell.angle_alpha   90.00
_cell.angle_beta   90.00
_cell.angle_gamma   90.00
#
_symmetry.space_group_name_H-M   'P 1'
#
loop_
_entity.id
_entity.type
_entity.pdbx_description
1 polymer ?
#
loop_
_entity_poly.entity_id
_entity_poly.type
_entity_poly.pdbx_seq_one_letter_code
_entity_poly.pdbx_strand_id
1 'polypeptide(L)'
;MLVGEDGRSNGSCVEYFDRSTQDHQPSGGRPVSEIIWEGCFKICNKDYEIFDGLVAHLSVKASEKVYKEATLFPPMLKLEMLPKAVVWPNSFRTKGPTDENIALYFFPANMRMEF
;
A
#
# COMPACT_ATOMS: atom_id res chain seq x y z
N MET A 1 32.43 -38.06 -18.76
CA MET A 1 32.28 -39.04 -17.68
C MET A 1 31.57 -38.34 -16.53
N LEU A 2 30.31 -38.72 -16.34
CA LEU A 2 29.42 -38.61 -15.16
C LEU A 2 29.20 -37.25 -14.42
N VAL A 3 28.03 -36.67 -14.77
CA VAL A 3 26.88 -36.13 -14.00
C VAL A 3 26.95 -35.72 -12.50
N GLY A 4 26.18 -34.67 -12.20
CA GLY A 4 25.52 -34.35 -10.92
C GLY A 4 24.70 -33.04 -10.99
N GLU A 5 23.37 -33.12 -10.82
CA GLU A 5 22.30 -32.17 -11.19
C GLU A 5 21.94 -31.06 -10.16
N ASP A 6 21.38 -29.97 -10.71
CA ASP A 6 20.26 -29.10 -10.28
C ASP A 6 20.10 -28.48 -8.89
N GLY A 7 19.78 -27.17 -8.93
CA GLY A 7 19.26 -26.37 -7.82
C GLY A 7 18.88 -24.95 -8.25
N ARG A 8 17.94 -24.83 -9.19
CA ARG A 8 17.36 -23.56 -9.66
C ARG A 8 16.33 -23.05 -8.65
N SER A 9 16.50 -21.83 -8.12
CA SER A 9 15.36 -21.01 -7.69
C SER A 9 15.58 -19.55 -8.06
N ASN A 10 14.65 -19.08 -8.88
CA ASN A 10 14.58 -17.77 -9.51
C ASN A 10 14.52 -16.65 -8.47
N GLY A 11 15.62 -15.91 -8.31
CA GLY A 11 15.57 -14.53 -7.83
C GLY A 11 15.27 -13.63 -9.02
N SER A 12 14.01 -13.56 -9.47
CA SER A 12 13.62 -12.53 -10.42
C SER A 12 13.62 -11.22 -9.65
N CYS A 13 14.72 -10.48 -9.74
CA CYS A 13 14.67 -9.03 -9.55
C CYS A 13 13.62 -8.55 -10.54
N VAL A 14 12.49 -8.05 -10.02
CA VAL A 14 11.51 -7.39 -10.87
C VAL A 14 12.24 -6.19 -11.46
N GLU A 15 12.45 -6.24 -12.77
CA GLU A 15 13.16 -5.24 -13.55
C GLU A 15 12.57 -3.85 -13.24
N TYR A 16 13.44 -2.94 -12.81
CA TYR A 16 13.10 -1.54 -12.54
C TYR A 16 12.66 -0.89 -13.86
N PHE A 17 11.42 -0.39 -13.89
CA PHE A 17 10.89 0.27 -15.08
C PHE A 17 11.62 1.59 -15.37
N ASP A 18 11.89 1.77 -16.66
CA ASP A 18 12.74 2.74 -17.37
C ASP A 18 12.63 4.22 -16.92
N ARG A 19 13.79 4.86 -16.68
CA ARG A 19 13.93 6.33 -16.51
C ARG A 19 14.02 7.00 -17.88
N SER A 20 12.89 7.30 -18.51
CA SER A 20 12.90 8.21 -19.66
C SER A 20 11.57 8.94 -19.90
N THR A 21 11.20 9.85 -18.99
CA THR A 21 10.61 11.17 -19.35
C THR A 21 10.67 12.08 -18.12
N GLN A 22 11.49 13.13 -18.19
CA GLN A 22 11.39 14.30 -17.31
C GLN A 22 10.10 15.05 -17.64
N ASP A 23 8.97 14.61 -17.09
CA ASP A 23 7.83 15.50 -16.85
C ASP A 23 7.90 15.93 -15.39
N HIS A 24 7.54 17.18 -15.10
CA HIS A 24 7.50 17.75 -13.75
C HIS A 24 6.70 16.82 -12.82
N GLN A 25 7.40 15.94 -12.10
CA GLN A 25 6.76 14.98 -11.22
C GLN A 25 6.02 15.76 -10.15
N PRO A 26 4.72 15.48 -9.92
CA PRO A 26 4.03 15.95 -8.73
C PRO A 26 4.88 15.53 -7.53
N SER A 27 5.24 16.48 -6.67
CA SER A 27 6.21 16.22 -5.59
C SER A 27 5.74 15.10 -4.67
N GLY A 28 4.43 15.05 -4.42
CA GLY A 28 3.75 14.18 -3.46
C GLY A 28 3.81 12.68 -3.73
N GLY A 29 3.43 11.91 -2.70
CA GLY A 29 3.18 10.48 -2.84
C GLY A 29 2.05 10.21 -3.84
N ARG A 30 2.21 9.14 -4.63
CA ARG A 30 1.22 8.65 -5.59
C ARG A 30 1.19 7.12 -5.50
N PRO A 31 0.04 6.47 -5.77
CA PRO A 31 -0.04 5.01 -5.77
C PRO A 31 0.75 4.43 -6.95
N VAL A 32 1.44 3.31 -6.71
CA VAL A 32 1.97 2.41 -7.72
C VAL A 32 0.82 1.56 -8.25
N SER A 33 0.82 1.21 -9.54
CA SER A 33 -0.29 0.47 -10.15
C SER A 33 -0.49 -0.94 -9.60
N GLU A 34 0.54 -1.53 -8.99
CA GLU A 34 0.49 -2.89 -8.44
C GLU A 34 -0.37 -2.95 -7.18
N ILE A 35 -1.26 -3.94 -7.14
CA ILE A 35 -2.05 -4.29 -5.96
C ILE A 35 -1.21 -5.23 -5.10
N ILE A 36 -0.99 -4.84 -3.85
CA ILE A 36 -0.17 -5.63 -2.91
C ILE A 36 -1.00 -6.31 -1.81
N TRP A 37 -2.27 -5.95 -1.69
CA TRP A 37 -3.23 -6.56 -0.76
C TRP A 37 -4.65 -6.34 -1.27
N GLU A 38 -5.53 -7.31 -1.01
CA GLU A 38 -6.97 -7.23 -1.25
C GLU A 38 -7.72 -7.75 -0.01
N GLY A 39 -8.80 -7.10 0.37
CA GLY A 39 -9.61 -7.52 1.51
C GLY A 39 -10.66 -6.50 1.93
N CYS A 40 -10.99 -6.51 3.22
CA CYS A 40 -12.05 -5.68 3.78
C CYS A 40 -11.66 -5.02 5.11
N PHE A 41 -12.35 -3.95 5.48
CA PHE A 41 -12.21 -3.28 6.77
C PHE A 41 -13.45 -3.49 7.65
N LYS A 42 -13.22 -3.74 8.93
CA LYS A 42 -14.23 -3.65 9.97
C LYS A 42 -13.86 -2.54 10.94
N ILE A 43 -14.70 -1.51 11.05
CA ILE A 43 -14.51 -0.45 12.05
C ILE A 43 -15.22 -0.88 13.33
N CYS A 44 -14.45 -1.20 14.37
CA CYS A 44 -14.97 -1.87 15.57
C CYS A 44 -15.67 -0.94 16.57
N ASN A 45 -15.34 0.36 16.55
CA ASN A 45 -15.83 1.34 17.52
C ASN A 45 -16.92 2.27 16.98
N LYS A 46 -17.52 1.89 15.85
CA LYS A 46 -18.62 2.58 15.16
C LYS A 46 -19.57 1.55 14.58
N ASP A 47 -20.84 1.91 14.47
CA ASP A 47 -21.87 1.07 13.87
C ASP A 47 -21.89 1.22 12.35
N TYR A 48 -20.75 0.91 11.72
CA TYR A 48 -20.65 0.80 10.26
C TYR A 48 -20.66 -0.66 9.84
N GLU A 49 -21.20 -0.91 8.65
CA GLU A 49 -21.04 -2.20 7.98
C GLU A 49 -19.56 -2.44 7.60
N ILE A 50 -19.28 -3.67 7.16
CA ILE A 50 -17.95 -4.04 6.65
C ILE A 50 -17.72 -3.32 5.31
N PHE A 51 -16.57 -2.65 5.19
CA PHE A 51 -16.13 -2.08 3.92
C PHE A 51 -15.38 -3.15 3.14
N ASP A 52 -16.08 -3.83 2.24
CA ASP A 52 -15.54 -4.92 1.44
C ASP A 52 -15.03 -4.44 0.07
N GLY A 53 -14.29 -5.32 -0.62
CA GLY A 53 -13.78 -5.08 -1.96
C GLY A 53 -12.77 -3.95 -1.98
N LEU A 54 -11.78 -3.96 -1.08
CA LEU A 54 -10.70 -2.98 -1.03
C LEU A 54 -9.40 -3.58 -1.54
N VAL A 55 -8.65 -2.79 -2.30
CA VAL A 55 -7.27 -3.10 -2.72
C VAL A 55 -6.32 -2.06 -2.17
N ALA A 56 -5.11 -2.49 -1.79
CA ALA A 56 -4.05 -1.60 -1.35
C ALA A 56 -2.96 -1.49 -2.42
N HIS A 57 -2.53 -0.25 -2.65
CA HIS A 57 -1.41 0.12 -3.50
C HIS A 57 -0.34 0.82 -2.66
N LEU A 58 0.93 0.50 -2.90
CA LEU A 58 2.03 1.23 -2.28
C LEU A 58 2.10 2.65 -2.82
N SER A 59 2.54 3.56 -1.97
CA SER A 59 3.04 4.86 -2.42
C SER A 59 4.40 4.70 -3.10
N VAL A 60 4.69 5.52 -4.11
CA VAL A 60 6.06 5.69 -4.64
C VAL A 60 7.06 6.18 -3.58
N LYS A 61 6.57 6.68 -2.44
CA LYS A 61 7.38 7.11 -1.28
C LYS A 61 7.46 6.04 -0.18
N ALA A 62 6.82 4.89 -0.34
CA ALA A 62 6.80 3.84 0.66
C ALA A 62 8.18 3.16 0.78
N SER A 63 8.55 2.78 2.01
CA SER A 63 9.76 1.99 2.22
C SER A 63 9.48 0.50 2.00
N GLU A 64 10.54 -0.27 1.74
CA GLU A 64 10.45 -1.74 1.61
C GLU A 64 9.81 -2.39 2.84
N LYS A 65 9.97 -1.80 4.03
CA LYS A 65 9.32 -2.28 5.25
C LYS A 65 7.80 -2.22 5.14
N VAL A 66 7.25 -1.16 4.54
CA VAL A 66 5.79 -1.03 4.34
C VAL A 66 5.28 -2.18 3.47
N TYR A 67 5.98 -2.48 2.36
CA TYR A 67 5.62 -3.58 1.48
C TYR A 67 5.54 -4.91 2.23
N LYS A 68 6.61 -5.27 2.95
CA LYS A 68 6.71 -6.53 3.70
C LYS A 68 5.55 -6.71 4.69
N GLU A 69 5.20 -5.65 5.42
CA GLU A 69 4.09 -5.70 6.39
C GLU A 69 2.72 -5.74 5.70
N ALA A 70 2.53 -4.93 4.67
CA ALA A 70 1.25 -4.81 3.97
C ALA A 70 0.86 -6.11 3.23
N THR A 71 1.84 -6.83 2.67
CA THR A 71 1.59 -8.14 2.06
C THR A 71 1.19 -9.22 3.06
N LEU A 72 1.42 -8.99 4.36
CA LEU A 72 1.06 -9.91 5.44
C LEU A 72 -0.27 -9.54 6.11
N PHE A 73 -0.94 -8.48 5.65
CA PHE A 73 -2.24 -8.11 6.19
C PHE A 73 -3.24 -9.26 6.05
N PRO A 74 -4.06 -9.52 7.08
CA PRO A 74 -5.13 -10.49 6.98
C PRO A 74 -6.18 -10.02 5.96
N PRO A 75 -7.04 -10.93 5.45
CA PRO A 75 -8.14 -10.55 4.56
C PRO A 75 -9.13 -9.55 5.16
N MET A 76 -9.18 -9.43 6.49
CA MET A 76 -10.00 -8.47 7.21
C MET A 76 -9.17 -7.68 8.21
N LEU A 77 -9.01 -6.39 7.97
CA LEU A 77 -8.41 -5.47 8.94
C LEU A 77 -9.47 -4.94 9.91
N LYS A 78 -9.21 -5.08 11.21
CA LYS A 78 -10.03 -4.50 12.27
C LYS A 78 -9.44 -3.14 12.65
N LEU A 79 -10.22 -2.09 12.48
CA LEU A 79 -9.79 -0.70 12.65
C LEU A 79 -10.62 -0.02 13.74
N GLU A 80 -10.06 1.04 14.33
CA GLU A 80 -10.78 1.96 15.21
C GLU A 80 -10.64 3.39 14.68
N MET A 81 -11.74 4.14 14.68
CA MET A 81 -11.72 5.56 14.33
C MET A 81 -11.51 6.40 15.59
N LEU A 82 -10.36 7.05 15.70
CA LEU A 82 -9.99 7.86 16.86
C LEU A 82 -9.85 9.35 16.48
N PRO A 83 -10.23 10.29 17.36
CA PRO A 83 -10.03 11.72 17.11
C PRO A 83 -8.53 12.04 16.96
N LYS A 84 -8.16 12.83 15.94
CA LYS A 84 -6.77 13.27 15.71
C LYS A 84 -6.12 13.85 16.96
N ALA A 85 -6.88 14.63 17.75
CA ALA A 85 -6.38 15.24 18.98
C ALA A 85 -5.86 14.24 20.03
N VAL A 86 -6.29 12.98 19.96
CA VAL A 86 -5.92 11.89 20.89
C VAL A 86 -4.72 11.11 20.39
N VAL A 87 -4.64 10.84 19.08
CA VAL A 87 -3.65 9.89 18.51
C VAL A 87 -2.53 10.54 17.71
N TRP A 88 -2.67 11.79 17.28
CA TRP A 88 -1.62 12.44 16.51
C TRP A 88 -0.43 12.82 17.40
N PRO A 89 0.81 12.55 16.95
CA PRO A 89 2.00 13.07 17.59
C PRO A 89 1.94 14.60 17.74
N ASN A 90 2.53 15.14 18.81
CA ASN A 90 2.52 16.59 19.03
C ASN A 90 3.17 17.39 17.89
N SER A 91 4.16 16.81 17.20
CA SER A 91 4.76 17.41 16.00
C SER A 91 3.75 17.65 14.88
N PHE A 92 2.70 16.82 14.78
CA PHE A 92 1.66 16.97 13.77
C PHE A 92 0.63 18.07 14.08
N ARG A 93 0.67 18.65 15.29
CA ARG A 93 -0.16 19.81 15.63
C ARG A 93 0.34 21.09 14.96
N THR A 94 1.65 21.21 14.75
CA THR A 94 2.26 22.38 14.08
C THR A 94 2.46 22.13 12.59
N LYS A 95 2.84 20.91 12.20
CA LYS A 95 2.96 20.50 10.79
C LYS A 95 2.44 19.08 10.61
N GLY A 96 1.23 18.96 10.09
CA GLY A 96 0.59 17.67 9.82
C GLY A 96 1.31 16.86 8.74
N PRO A 97 0.96 15.56 8.61
CA PRO A 97 1.46 14.75 7.52
C PRO A 97 1.02 15.34 6.18
N THR A 98 1.91 15.25 5.20
CA THR A 98 1.66 15.63 3.80
C THR A 98 1.47 14.37 2.95
N ASP A 99 1.10 14.55 1.69
CA ASP A 99 1.08 13.48 0.70
C ASP A 99 2.43 12.77 0.51
N GLU A 100 3.54 13.44 0.82
CA GLU A 100 4.88 12.84 0.93
C GLU A 100 4.98 11.73 2.00
N ASN A 101 4.08 11.73 2.97
CA ASN A 101 4.12 10.83 4.12
C ASN A 101 3.14 9.66 3.99
N ILE A 102 2.46 9.51 2.86
CA ILE A 102 1.53 8.41 2.61
C ILE A 102 2.32 7.17 2.20
N ALA A 103 2.06 6.05 2.88
CA ALA A 103 2.70 4.75 2.63
C ALA A 103 1.83 3.80 1.80
N LEU A 104 0.52 3.79 2.06
CA LEU A 104 -0.46 2.93 1.40
C LEU A 104 -1.67 3.75 0.97
N TYR A 105 -2.19 3.41 -0.20
CA TYR A 105 -3.46 3.89 -0.71
C TYR A 105 -4.43 2.72 -0.76
N PHE A 106 -5.66 2.92 -0.30
CA PHE A 106 -6.72 1.92 -0.39
C PHE A 106 -7.80 2.43 -1.34
N PHE A 107 -8.19 1.59 -2.31
CA PHE A 107 -9.24 1.89 -3.29
C PHE A 107 -10.25 0.75 -3.31
N PRO A 108 -11.50 0.99 -3.73
CA PRO A 108 -12.38 -0.09 -4.13
C PRO A 108 -11.73 -0.92 -5.25
N ALA A 109 -11.74 -2.24 -5.13
CA ALA A 109 -11.24 -3.18 -6.13
C ALA A 109 -11.97 -3.05 -7.48
N ASN A 110 -13.15 -2.42 -7.44
CA ASN A 110 -14.12 -2.36 -8.51
C ASN A 110 -14.86 -1.00 -8.49
N MET A 111 -14.26 0.02 -9.11
CA MET A 111 -14.97 0.60 -10.26
C MET A 111 -14.51 -0.20 -11.48
N ARG A 112 -15.19 -1.32 -11.77
CA ARG A 112 -15.24 -1.75 -13.17
C ARG A 112 -15.96 -0.62 -13.89
N MET A 113 -15.22 0.29 -14.52
CA MET A 113 -15.78 1.17 -15.53
C MET A 113 -16.24 0.23 -16.64
N GLU A 114 -17.49 -0.21 -16.56
CA GLU A 114 -18.20 -0.79 -17.69
C GLU A 114 -18.32 0.35 -18.71
N PHE A 115 -17.53 0.25 -19.79
CA PHE A 115 -17.63 1.11 -20.97
C PHE A 115 -18.84 0.72 -21.81
#